data_AF-A0A430RH95-F1
#
_entry.id   AF-A0A430RH95-F1
#
_cell.length_a   1.000
_cell.length_b   1.000
_cell.length_c   1.000
_cell.angle_alpha   90.00
_cell.angle_beta   90.00
_cell.angle_gamma   90.00
#
_symmetry.space_group_name_H-M   'P 1'
#
loop_
_entity.id
_entity.type
_entity.pdbx_description
1 polymer ?
#
loop_
_entity_poly.entity_id
_entity_poly.type
_entity_poly.pdbx_seq_one_letter_code
_entity_poly.pdbx_strand_id
1 'polypeptide(L)'
;MIVLKRTSGEIEVYGGEAVLISEDLLLKRGAQLFGVTTSEGEEIYEDLHLALTAIVYAQILGLPATLTAYDREMLPVYTLEVNHVPDLPQRPTPRPST
;
A
#
# COMPACT_ATOMS: atom_id res chain seq x y z
N MET A 1 -9.34 -0.24 7.73
CA MET A 1 -8.89 0.53 6.57
C MET A 1 -9.58 -0.06 5.36
N ILE A 2 -10.29 0.74 4.58
CA ILE A 2 -11.02 0.23 3.41
C ILE A 2 -10.33 0.77 2.17
N VAL A 3 -9.82 -0.10 1.30
CA VAL A 3 -9.32 0.30 -0.01
C VAL A 3 -10.44 0.08 -1.01
N LEU A 4 -10.95 1.16 -1.58
CA LEU A 4 -12.03 1.18 -2.56
C LEU A 4 -11.46 1.54 -3.92
N LYS A 5 -11.33 0.56 -4.81
CA LYS A 5 -11.09 0.83 -6.24
C LYS A 5 -12.43 1.24 -6.86
N ARG A 6 -12.55 2.52 -7.22
CA ARG A 6 -13.71 3.05 -7.95
C ARG A 6 -13.67 2.56 -9.39
N THR A 7 -14.83 2.45 -10.03
CA THR A 7 -14.97 2.04 -11.44
C THR A 7 -14.30 3.00 -12.42
N SER A 8 -13.94 4.21 -11.98
CA SER A 8 -13.13 5.19 -12.72
C SER A 8 -11.62 4.88 -12.75
N GLY A 9 -11.15 3.85 -12.03
CA GLY A 9 -9.71 3.57 -11.87
C GLY A 9 -9.04 4.36 -10.74
N GLU A 10 -9.79 5.20 -10.02
CA GLU A 10 -9.33 5.89 -8.81
C GLU A 10 -9.41 4.96 -7.60
N ILE A 11 -8.43 5.02 -6.71
CA ILE A 11 -8.38 4.17 -5.52
C ILE A 11 -8.40 5.03 -4.27
N GLU A 12 -9.35 4.74 -3.37
CA GLU A 12 -9.63 5.50 -2.15
C GLU A 12 -9.29 4.67 -0.92
N VAL A 13 -8.35 5.12 -0.09
CA VAL A 13 -7.87 4.40 1.12
C VAL A 13 -8.47 5.03 2.37
N TYR A 14 -9.44 4.38 3.03
CA TYR A 14 -10.10 4.89 4.24
C TYR A 14 -9.37 4.47 5.50
N GLY A 15 -8.68 5.40 6.15
CA GLY A 15 -8.10 5.28 7.48
C GLY A 15 -7.23 6.50 7.77
N GLY A 16 -7.78 7.53 8.41
CA GLY A 16 -7.08 8.79 8.71
C GLY A 16 -7.25 9.88 7.66
N GLU A 17 -6.67 9.72 6.47
CA GLU A 17 -6.85 10.61 5.31
C GLU A 17 -6.96 9.78 4.03
N ALA A 18 -7.99 10.04 3.21
CA ALA A 18 -8.18 9.32 1.96
C ALA A 18 -7.12 9.75 0.93
N VAL A 19 -6.10 8.92 0.73
CA VAL A 19 -5.15 9.10 -0.37
C VAL A 19 -5.76 8.52 -1.63
N LEU A 20 -6.01 9.39 -2.62
CA LEU A 20 -6.48 9.01 -3.94
C LEU A 20 -5.29 8.67 -4.84
N ILE A 21 -5.20 7.41 -5.28
CA ILE A 21 -4.18 6.95 -6.22
C ILE A 21 -4.87 6.66 -7.56
N SER A 22 -4.35 7.24 -8.64
CA SER A 22 -4.82 6.99 -10.01
C SER A 22 -3.82 6.11 -10.75
N GLU A 23 -4.23 4.89 -11.05
CA GLU A 23 -3.43 3.91 -11.80
C GLU A 23 -3.03 4.47 -13.17
N ASP A 24 -3.96 5.07 -13.90
CA ASP A 24 -3.72 5.69 -15.20
C ASP A 24 -2.64 6.78 -15.17
N LEU A 25 -2.61 7.61 -14.11
CA LEU A 25 -1.59 8.64 -13.96
C LEU A 25 -0.21 8.03 -13.69
N LEU A 26 -0.14 6.94 -12.93
CA LEU A 26 1.11 6.22 -12.68
C LEU A 26 1.63 5.56 -13.96
N LEU A 27 0.76 4.90 -14.72
CA LEU A 27 1.10 4.29 -16.02
C LEU A 27 1.61 5.34 -17.03
N LYS A 28 0.96 6.52 -17.09
CA LYS A 28 1.42 7.65 -17.92
C LYS A 28 2.78 8.20 -17.50
N ARG A 29 3.16 8.03 -16.24
CA ARG A 29 4.49 8.37 -15.71
C ARG A 29 5.52 7.26 -15.91
N GLY A 30 5.15 6.16 -16.54
CA GLY A 30 6.04 5.04 -16.85
C GLY A 30 6.05 3.93 -15.81
N ALA A 31 5.17 3.96 -14.80
CA ALA A 31 5.06 2.87 -13.83
C ALA A 31 4.68 1.55 -14.50
N GLN A 32 5.33 0.48 -14.11
CA GLN A 32 5.08 -0.89 -14.57
C GLN A 32 5.15 -1.93 -13.46
N LEU A 33 5.83 -1.60 -12.36
CA LEU A 33 5.90 -2.44 -11.16
C LEU A 33 5.62 -1.59 -9.92
N PHE A 34 5.20 -2.24 -8.85
CA PHE A 34 4.82 -1.58 -7.59
C PHE A 34 5.48 -2.30 -6.43
N GLY A 35 6.42 -1.64 -5.75
CA GLY A 35 7.03 -2.13 -4.53
C GLY A 35 6.31 -1.66 -3.28
N VAL A 36 6.20 -2.55 -2.30
CA VAL A 36 5.76 -2.22 -0.95
C VAL A 36 6.89 -2.52 0.01
N THR A 37 7.44 -1.47 0.60
CA THR A 37 8.51 -1.57 1.59
C THR A 37 7.92 -1.45 2.99
N THR A 38 8.25 -2.41 3.84
CA THR A 38 7.95 -2.40 5.28
C THR A 38 9.24 -2.64 6.07
N SER A 39 9.16 -2.71 7.41
CA SER A 39 10.31 -3.10 8.25
C SER A 39 10.78 -4.53 8.03
N GLU A 40 9.96 -5.39 7.41
CA GLU A 40 10.29 -6.80 7.14
C GLU A 40 11.04 -6.98 5.82
N GLY A 41 10.95 -6.00 4.91
CA GLY A 41 11.56 -6.06 3.59
C GLY A 41 10.74 -5.34 2.53
N GLU A 42 11.14 -5.52 1.29
CA GLU A 42 10.43 -5.03 0.11
C GLU A 42 9.86 -6.21 -0.69
N GLU A 43 8.59 -6.10 -1.05
CA GLU A 43 7.93 -6.99 -2.00
C GLU A 43 7.52 -6.21 -3.26
N ILE A 44 7.73 -6.81 -4.44
CA ILE A 44 7.43 -6.20 -5.74
C ILE A 44 6.24 -6.92 -6.38
N TYR A 45 5.29 -6.14 -6.88
CA TYR A 45 4.07 -6.60 -7.52
C TYR A 45 3.94 -6.03 -8.94
N GLU A 46 3.39 -6.82 -9.85
CA GLU A 46 3.07 -6.38 -11.23
C GLU A 46 1.75 -5.60 -11.32
N ASP A 47 0.94 -5.64 -10.25
CA ASP A 47 -0.41 -5.10 -10.21
C ASP A 47 -0.56 -4.16 -9.00
N LEU A 48 -1.08 -2.95 -9.26
CA LEU A 48 -1.26 -1.93 -8.22
C LEU A 48 -2.23 -2.38 -7.13
N HIS A 49 -3.26 -3.14 -7.48
CA HIS A 49 -4.25 -3.62 -6.52
C HIS A 49 -3.64 -4.63 -5.54
N LEU A 50 -2.72 -5.50 -5.99
CA LEU A 50 -1.96 -6.37 -5.12
C LEU A 50 -1.06 -5.58 -4.15
N ALA A 51 -0.32 -4.60 -4.66
CA ALA A 51 0.52 -3.74 -3.82
C ALA A 51 -0.31 -3.00 -2.75
N LEU A 52 -1.47 -2.46 -3.12
CA LEU A 52 -2.35 -1.79 -2.16
C LEU A 52 -2.95 -2.76 -1.14
N THR A 53 -3.21 -4.00 -1.53
CA THR A 53 -3.63 -5.06 -0.61
C THR A 53 -2.53 -5.36 0.41
N ALA A 54 -1.27 -5.44 -0.02
CA ALA A 54 -0.13 -5.62 0.88
C ALA A 54 0.02 -4.46 1.88
N ILE A 55 -0.21 -3.21 1.45
CA ILE A 55 -0.26 -2.06 2.37
C ILE A 55 -1.37 -2.21 3.41
N VAL A 56 -2.55 -2.72 3.02
CA VAL A 56 -3.62 -3.02 3.99
C VAL A 56 -3.18 -4.04 5.03
N TYR A 57 -2.50 -5.09 4.61
CA TYR A 57 -1.97 -6.09 5.54
C TYR A 57 -0.92 -5.50 6.47
N ALA A 58 0.03 -4.72 5.95
CA ALA A 58 1.02 -4.02 6.76
C ALA A 58 0.35 -3.13 7.84
N GLN A 59 -0.69 -2.39 7.45
CA GLN A 59 -1.46 -1.54 8.36
C GLN A 59 -2.20 -2.34 9.45
N ILE A 60 -2.79 -3.49 9.11
CA ILE A 60 -3.43 -4.40 10.09
C ILE A 60 -2.41 -4.91 11.11
N LEU A 61 -1.17 -5.12 10.68
CA LEU A 61 -0.05 -5.57 11.53
C LEU A 61 0.63 -4.43 12.28
N GLY A 62 0.18 -3.18 12.11
CA GLY A 62 0.79 -2.02 12.77
C GLY A 62 2.14 -1.60 12.17
N LEU A 63 2.44 -2.03 10.94
CA LEU A 63 3.68 -1.72 10.25
C LEU A 63 3.51 -0.47 9.37
N PRO A 64 4.44 0.49 9.43
CA PRO A 64 4.51 1.53 8.41
C PRO A 64 4.86 0.89 7.06
N ALA A 65 4.28 1.42 5.98
CA ALA A 65 4.50 0.92 4.64
C ALA A 65 4.74 2.06 3.66
N THR A 66 5.60 1.84 2.69
CA THR A 66 5.85 2.76 1.58
C THR A 66 5.53 2.07 0.27
N LEU A 67 4.67 2.69 -0.54
CA LEU A 67 4.41 2.28 -1.91
C LEU A 67 5.39 3.00 -2.84
N THR A 68 6.10 2.26 -3.67
CA THR A 68 6.93 2.81 -4.73
C THR A 68 6.47 2.26 -6.07
N ALA A 69 6.18 3.13 -7.04
CA ALA A 69 5.97 2.70 -8.42
C ALA A 69 7.29 2.80 -9.18
N TYR A 70 7.64 1.75 -9.93
CA TYR A 70 8.87 1.62 -10.69
C TYR A 70 8.61 1.57 -12.19
N ASP A 71 9.56 2.06 -12.99
CA ASP A 71 9.59 1.83 -14.43
C ASP A 71 10.22 0.46 -14.81
N ARG A 72 10.45 0.25 -16.11
CA ARG A 72 11.06 -0.99 -16.64
C ARG A 72 12.48 -1.24 -16.19
N GLU A 73 13.20 -0.19 -15.81
CA GLU A 73 14.59 -0.25 -15.37
C GLU A 73 14.69 -0.37 -13.84
N MET A 74 13.56 -0.60 -13.16
CA MET A 74 13.43 -0.61 -11.70
C MET A 74 13.80 0.73 -11.07
N LEU A 75 13.60 1.85 -11.78
CA LEU A 75 13.81 3.19 -11.25
C LEU A 75 12.49 3.74 -10.68
N PRO A 76 12.50 4.38 -9.50
CA PRO A 76 11.30 4.88 -8.87
C PRO A 76 10.75 6.10 -9.63
N VAL A 77 9.47 6.04 -10.02
CA VAL A 77 8.75 7.14 -10.69
C VAL A 77 7.69 7.80 -9.79
N TYR A 78 7.34 7.15 -8.68
CA TYR A 78 6.42 7.66 -7.67
C TYR A 78 6.65 6.96 -6.33
N THR A 79 6.50 7.68 -5.23
CA THR A 79 6.58 7.12 -3.88
C THR A 79 5.48 7.72 -3.01
N LEU A 80 4.85 6.88 -2.18
CA LEU A 80 3.83 7.27 -1.21
C LEU A 80 4.14 6.60 0.13
N GLU A 81 4.38 7.43 1.15
CA GLU A 81 4.49 6.97 2.53
C GLU A 81 3.08 6.79 3.12
N VAL A 82 2.82 5.62 3.68
CA VAL A 82 1.56 5.28 4.33
C VAL A 82 1.83 5.09 5.82
N ASN A 83 1.59 6.17 6.57
CA ASN A 83 1.74 6.19 8.02
C ASN A 83 0.70 5.28 8.69
N HIS A 84 1.06 4.71 9.85
CA HIS A 84 0.19 3.83 10.60
C HIS A 84 -1.08 4.57 11.08
N VAL A 85 -2.25 3.95 10.91
CA VAL A 85 -3.52 4.41 11.45
C VAL A 85 -3.80 3.71 12.79
N PRO A 86 -3.69 4.40 13.94
CA PRO A 86 -3.69 3.77 15.27
C PRO A 86 -5.03 3.11 15.67
N ASP A 87 -6.15 3.47 15.02
CA ASP A 87 -7.49 2.97 15.37
C ASP A 87 -7.94 1.74 14.55
N LEU A 88 -7.02 1.07 13.85
CA LEU A 88 -7.32 -0.21 13.24
C LEU A 88 -7.51 -1.28 14.32
N PRO A 89 -8.53 -2.17 14.21
CA PRO A 89 -8.65 -3.32 15.10
C PRO A 89 -7.39 -4.16 14.95
N GLN A 90 -6.48 -4.04 15.92
CA GLN A 90 -5.25 -4.82 15.96
C GLN A 90 -5.63 -6.28 16.24
N ARG A 91 -4.95 -7.21 15.56
CA ARG A 91 -5.08 -8.63 15.89
C ARG A 91 -4.68 -8.79 17.36
N PRO A 92 -5.51 -9.37 18.24
CA PRO A 92 -5.13 -9.56 19.63
C PRO A 92 -3.83 -10.37 19.67
N THR A 93 -2.83 -9.83 20.35
CA THR A 93 -1.59 -10.56 20.63
C THR A 93 -1.98 -11.87 21.34
N PRO A 94 -1.45 -13.03 20.89
CA PRO A 94 -1.71 -14.28 21.57
C PRO A 94 -1.20 -14.14 23.01
N ARG A 95 -2.12 -14.23 23.98
CA ARG A 95 -1.74 -14.26 25.39
C ARG A 95 -0.84 -15.49 25.60
N PRO A 96 0.31 -15.36 26.29
CA PRO A 96 1.08 -16.52 26.67
C PRO A 96 0.22 -17.40 27.57
N SER A 97 0.04 -18.66 27.17
CA SER A 97 -0.61 -19.68 27.98
C SER A 97 0.30 -19.96 29.17
N THR A 98 -0.09 -19.50 30.36
CA THR A 98 0.50 -19.90 31.65
C THR A 98 -0.02 -21.26 32.07
#